data_AF-A0A2V7G7W0-F1
#
_entry.id   AF-A0A2V7G7W0-F1
#
_cell.length_a   1.000
_cell.length_b   1.000
_cell.length_c   1.000
_cell.angle_alpha   90.00
_cell.angle_beta   90.00
_cell.angle_gamma   90.00
#
_symmetry.space_group_name_H-M   'P 1'
#
loop_
_entity.id
_entity.type
_entity.pdbx_description
1 polymer ?
#
loop_
_entity_poly.entity_id
_entity_poly.type
_entity_poly.pdbx_seq_one_letter_code
_entity_poly.pdbx_strand_id
1 'polypeptide(L)'
;MVSTATIDPDTEGAMRYLCLIYDDEKKWQGLSQKEQEAGIAEYGAFTESVKKNGHWIAAERLQPVHTATTVRIRNGKQSTTDGPYAETK
;
A
#
# COMPACT_ATOMS: atom_id res chain seq x y z
N MET A 1 15.90 -9.38 27.39
CA MET A 1 15.17 -8.11 27.15
C MET A 1 15.52 -7.70 25.73
N VAL A 2 14.67 -7.98 24.75
CA VAL A 2 14.96 -7.64 23.34
C VAL A 2 14.54 -6.19 23.16
N SER A 3 15.52 -5.32 22.91
CA SER A 3 15.31 -3.90 22.63
C SER A 3 14.53 -3.76 21.33
N THR A 4 13.25 -3.40 21.41
CA THR A 4 12.47 -2.91 20.26
C THR A 4 12.90 -1.47 19.98
N ALA A 5 14.09 -1.30 19.40
CA ALA A 5 14.50 -0.02 18.85
C ALA A 5 13.91 0.10 17.45
N THR A 6 12.98 1.02 17.26
CA THR A 6 12.54 1.44 15.93
C THR A 6 13.76 1.92 15.15
N ILE A 7 13.97 1.41 13.95
CA ILE A 7 15.07 1.87 13.10
C ILE A 7 14.68 3.26 12.60
N ASP A 8 15.48 4.28 12.94
CA ASP A 8 15.31 5.62 12.40
C ASP A 8 15.62 5.58 10.89
N PRO A 9 14.64 5.89 10.02
CA PRO A 9 14.80 5.81 8.57
C PRO A 9 15.86 6.76 8.00
N ASP A 10 16.32 7.75 8.77
CA ASP A 10 17.33 8.73 8.34
C ASP A 10 18.75 8.36 8.83
N THR A 11 18.94 7.20 9.47
CA THR A 11 20.26 6.71 9.90
C THR A 11 21.15 6.38 8.69
N GLU A 12 22.44 6.72 8.76
CA GLU A 12 23.44 6.36 7.75
C GLU A 12 23.53 4.82 7.60
N GLY A 13 23.18 4.30 6.42
CA GLY A 13 23.11 2.87 6.12
C GLY A 13 21.72 2.24 6.25
N ALA A 14 20.69 2.97 6.70
CA ALA A 14 19.31 2.49 6.71
C ALA A 14 18.73 2.49 5.28
N MET A 15 18.25 1.33 4.83
CA MET A 15 17.63 1.17 3.52
C MET A 15 16.10 1.25 3.63
N ARG A 16 15.49 1.98 2.70
CA ARG A 16 14.03 2.12 2.60
C ARG A 16 13.51 1.34 1.40
N TYR A 17 12.40 0.63 1.61
CA TYR A 17 11.73 -0.15 0.59
C TYR A 17 10.27 0.29 0.47
N LEU A 18 9.78 0.31 -0.77
CA LEU A 18 8.36 0.52 -1.06
C LEU A 18 7.73 -0.83 -1.42
N CYS A 19 6.84 -1.32 -0.58
CA CYS A 19 6.06 -2.53 -0.84
C CYS A 19 4.73 -2.14 -1.49
N LEU A 20 4.59 -2.38 -2.79
CA LEU A 20 3.34 -2.14 -3.51
C LEU A 20 2.44 -3.37 -3.40
N ILE A 21 1.25 -3.19 -2.85
CA ILE A 21 0.23 -4.25 -2.75
C ILE A 21 -0.66 -4.12 -3.98
N TYR A 22 -0.67 -5.17 -4.81
CA TYR A 22 -1.55 -5.28 -5.96
C TYR A 22 -2.56 -6.39 -5.71
N ASP A 23 -3.83 -6.08 -5.93
CA ASP A 23 -4.90 -7.06 -5.95
C ASP A 23 -5.96 -6.67 -7.00
N ASP A 24 -6.72 -7.65 -7.45
CA ASP A 24 -7.88 -7.43 -8.31
C ASP A 24 -9.09 -7.08 -7.44
N GLU A 25 -9.49 -5.81 -7.44
CA GLU A 25 -10.61 -5.31 -6.64
C GLU A 25 -11.90 -6.11 -6.84
N LYS A 26 -12.17 -6.60 -8.05
CA LYS A 26 -13.38 -7.36 -8.35
C LYS A 26 -13.31 -8.75 -7.76
N LYS A 27 -12.14 -9.40 -7.81
CA LYS A 27 -11.95 -10.70 -7.16
C LYS A 27 -12.09 -10.57 -5.65
N TRP A 28 -11.46 -9.56 -5.05
CA TRP A 28 -11.56 -9.28 -3.62
C TRP A 28 -13.02 -9.05 -3.19
N GLN A 29 -13.75 -8.21 -3.92
CA GLN A 29 -15.18 -7.94 -3.64
C GLN A 29 -16.08 -9.16 -3.87
N GLY A 30 -15.68 -10.09 -4.73
CA GLY A 30 -16.39 -11.33 -5.00
C GLY A 30 -16.18 -12.43 -3.96
N LEU A 31 -15.18 -12.29 -3.07
CA LEU A 31 -14.95 -13.23 -1.98
C LEU A 31 -16.09 -13.19 -0.96
N SER A 32 -16.34 -14.32 -0.29
CA SER A 32 -17.26 -14.35 0.85
C SER A 32 -16.74 -13.46 1.98
N GLN A 33 -17.65 -12.98 2.83
CA GLN A 33 -17.27 -12.17 3.99
C GLN A 33 -16.22 -12.87 4.87
N LYS A 34 -16.35 -14.18 5.07
CA LYS A 34 -15.40 -14.97 5.86
C LYS A 34 -13.99 -14.98 5.24
N GLU A 35 -13.90 -15.07 3.92
CA GLU A 35 -12.61 -15.04 3.21
C GLU A 35 -11.97 -13.64 3.28
N GLN A 36 -12.78 -12.58 3.14
CA GLN A 36 -12.30 -11.21 3.30
C GLN A 36 -11.79 -10.95 4.73
N GLU A 37 -12.55 -11.39 5.74
CA GLU A 37 -12.17 -11.28 7.15
C GLU A 37 -10.87 -12.03 7.45
N ALA A 38 -10.69 -13.24 6.90
CA ALA A 38 -9.46 -14.00 7.04
C ALA A 38 -8.26 -13.26 6.42
N GLY A 39 -8.40 -12.74 5.20
CA GLY A 39 -7.35 -11.98 4.53
C GLY A 39 -6.96 -10.70 5.29
N ILE A 40 -7.94 -9.98 5.84
CA ILE A 40 -7.69 -8.79 6.67
C ILE A 40 -6.99 -9.17 7.99
N ALA A 41 -7.34 -10.30 8.60
CA ALA A 41 -6.69 -10.78 9.82
C ALA A 41 -5.22 -11.13 9.56
N GLU A 42 -4.92 -11.83 8.46
CA GLU A 42 -3.55 -12.16 8.06
C GLU A 42 -2.72 -10.91 7.76
N TYR A 43 -3.30 -9.96 7.01
CA TYR A 43 -2.67 -8.66 6.74
C TYR A 43 -2.35 -7.88 8.03
N GLY A 44 -3.28 -7.90 8.99
CA GLY A 44 -3.09 -7.28 10.31
C GLY A 44 -1.94 -7.93 11.09
N ALA A 45 -1.89 -9.26 11.13
CA ALA A 45 -0.82 -10.00 11.81
C ALA A 45 0.56 -9.71 11.20
N PHE A 46 0.66 -9.67 9.87
CA PHE A 46 1.89 -9.28 9.18
C PHE A 46 2.30 -7.86 9.54
N THR A 47 1.36 -6.91 9.50
CA THR A 47 1.61 -5.50 9.85
C THR A 47 2.16 -5.34 11.26
N GLU A 48 1.56 -6.02 12.24
CA GLU A 48 2.04 -5.98 13.63
C GLU A 48 3.43 -6.60 13.78
N SER A 49 3.75 -7.65 13.02
CA SER A 49 5.10 -8.21 13.01
C SER A 49 6.15 -7.22 12.49
N VAL A 50 5.84 -6.47 11.42
CA VAL A 50 6.73 -5.48 10.82
C VAL A 50 6.97 -4.32 11.80
N LYS A 51 5.91 -3.84 12.45
CA LYS A 51 6.01 -2.81 13.51
C LYS A 51 6.87 -3.27 14.67
N LYS A 52 6.62 -4.47 15.19
CA LYS A 52 7.36 -5.04 16.32
C LYS A 52 8.85 -5.18 16.03
N ASN A 53 9.20 -5.47 14.79
CA ASN A 53 10.59 -5.61 14.35
C ASN A 53 11.26 -4.26 14.00
N GLY A 54 10.57 -3.13 14.18
CA GLY A 54 11.14 -1.80 13.97
C GLY A 54 11.31 -1.40 12.50
N HIS A 55 10.68 -2.14 11.57
CA HIS A 55 10.77 -1.90 10.11
C HIS A 55 9.59 -1.09 9.55
N TRP A 56 8.65 -0.69 10.40
CA TRP A 56 7.50 0.10 9.98
C TRP A 56 7.88 1.57 9.80
N ILE A 57 7.73 2.07 8.57
CA ILE A 57 7.94 3.49 8.23
C ILE A 57 6.60 4.18 8.03
N ALA A 58 5.82 3.73 7.05
CA ALA A 58 4.50 4.26 6.71
C ALA A 58 3.70 3.22 5.91
N ALA A 59 2.37 3.29 5.97
CA ALA A 59 1.49 2.58 5.07
C ALA A 59 0.16 3.32 4.95
N GLU A 60 -0.45 3.28 3.76
CA GLU A 60 -1.77 3.82 3.51
C GLU A 60 -2.53 2.88 2.59
N ARG A 61 -3.79 2.59 2.94
CA ARG A 61 -4.68 1.84 2.06
C ARG A 61 -5.31 2.80 1.07
N LEU A 62 -5.12 2.51 -0.22
CA LEU A 62 -5.74 3.28 -1.29
C LEU A 62 -7.25 3.03 -1.33
N GLN A 63 -7.99 4.07 -1.75
CA GLN A 63 -9.38 3.94 -2.16
C GLN A 63 -9.47 3.20 -3.50
N PRO A 64 -10.66 2.68 -3.87
CA PRO A 64 -10.86 1.99 -5.13
C PRO A 64 -10.37 2.79 -6.35
N VAL A 65 -9.88 2.12 -7.40
CA VAL A 65 -9.28 2.77 -8.58
C VAL A 65 -10.19 3.79 -9.26
N HIS A 66 -11.51 3.63 -9.17
CA HIS A 66 -12.48 4.56 -9.77
C HIS A 66 -12.52 5.93 -9.07
N THR A 67 -11.96 6.06 -7.87
CA THR A 67 -11.84 7.35 -7.17
C THR A 67 -10.57 8.11 -7.55
N ALA A 68 -9.71 7.52 -8.38
CA ALA A 68 -8.45 8.14 -8.78
C ALA A 68 -8.67 9.24 -9.83
N THR A 69 -7.79 10.24 -9.82
CA THR A 69 -7.69 11.25 -10.87
C THR A 69 -6.24 11.31 -11.35
N THR A 70 -6.03 11.12 -12.65
CA THR A 70 -4.71 11.15 -13.27
C THR A 70 -4.43 12.53 -13.85
N VAL A 71 -3.32 13.15 -13.43
CA VAL A 71 -2.81 14.39 -14.02
C VAL A 71 -1.58 14.07 -14.86
N ARG A 72 -1.55 14.56 -16.12
CA ARG A 72 -0.41 14.41 -17.03
C ARG A 72 0.05 15.77 -17.52
N ILE A 73 1.37 15.97 -17.57
CA ILE A 73 2.01 17.15 -18.15
C ILE A 73 2.81 16.71 -19.37
N ARG A 74 2.51 17.28 -20.54
CA ARG A 74 3.25 17.02 -21.79
C ARG A 74 3.46 18.33 -22.54
N ASN A 75 4.70 18.61 -22.92
CA ASN A 75 5.10 19.85 -23.61
C ASN A 75 4.63 21.12 -22.88
N GLY A 76 4.70 21.13 -21.55
CA GLY A 76 4.25 22.25 -20.72
C GLY A 76 2.73 22.42 -20.62
N LYS A 77 1.93 21.52 -21.19
CA LYS A 77 0.46 21.53 -21.07
C LYS A 77 -0.01 20.46 -20.09
N GLN A 78 -0.88 20.84 -19.17
CA GLN A 78 -1.53 19.94 -18.21
C GLN A 78 -2.86 19.41 -18.77
N SER A 79 -3.11 18.13 -18.55
CA SER A 79 -4.39 17.46 -18.80
C SER A 79 -4.76 16.59 -17.60
N THR A 80 -6.06 16.52 -17.29
CA THR A 80 -6.59 15.73 -16.18
C THR A 80 -7.61 14.73 -16.73
N THR A 81 -7.55 13.49 -16.27
CA THR A 81 -8.51 12.42 -16.62
C THR A 81 -8.94 11.67 -15.36
N ASP A 82 -10.23 11.36 -15.26
CA ASP A 82 -10.74 10.50 -14.20
C ASP A 82 -10.28 9.06 -14.43
N GLY A 83 -9.96 8.36 -13.34
CA GLY A 83 -9.44 7.00 -13.35
C GLY A 83 -7.92 6.87 -13.18
N PRO A 84 -7.41 5.63 -13.12
CA PRO A 84 -6.01 5.33 -12.83
C PRO A 84 -5.07 5.75 -13.96
N TYR A 85 -3.77 5.76 -13.67
CA TYR A 85 -2.74 6.13 -14.67
C TYR A 85 -2.78 5.25 -15.93
N ALA A 86 -3.07 3.96 -15.75
CA ALA A 86 -3.24 2.98 -16.81
C ALA A 86 -4.23 1.90 -16.35
N GLU A 87 -4.96 1.31 -17.30
CA GLU A 87 -5.72 0.08 -17.07
C GLU A 87 -4.73 -1.07 -16.80
N THR A 88 -4.87 -1.75 -15.67
CA THR A 88 -4.05 -2.90 -15.27
C THR A 88 -4.91 -4.16 -15.20
N LYS A 89 -4.28 -5.34 -15.34
CA LYS A 89 -4.96 -6.65 -15.23
C LYS A 89 -5.12 -7.11 -13.80
#